data_AF-A0A662FPU6-F1
#
_entry.id   AF-A0A662FPU6-F1
#
_cell.length_a   1.000
_cell.length_b   1.000
_cell.length_c   1.000
_cell.angle_alpha   90.00
_cell.angle_beta   90.00
_cell.angle_gamma   90.00
#
_symmetry.space_group_name_H-M   'P 1'
#
loop_
_entity.id
_entity.type
_entity.pdbx_description
1 polymer ?
#
loop_
_entity_poly.entity_id
_entity_poly.type
_entity_poly.pdbx_seq_one_letter_code
_entity_poly.pdbx_strand_id
1 'polypeptide(L)'
;EATGKIPAGPLKILAEGVTTQVGSPDAIVAMIPSLGPKGGEFVGLYREAFTRIVLKGEDIRTVIGEIGPKIDAIFKEVGAPLPLPDSEL
;
A
#
# COMPACT_ATOMS: atom_id res chain seq x y z
N GLU A 1 -13.94 3.75 -19.29
CA GLU A 1 -13.23 4.91 -18.73
C GLU A 1 -14.24 5.97 -18.35
N ALA A 2 -14.22 6.46 -17.11
CA ALA A 2 -15.13 7.50 -16.66
C ALA A 2 -14.66 8.84 -17.24
N THR A 3 -15.37 9.31 -18.25
CA THR A 3 -15.11 10.54 -18.96
C THR A 3 -15.38 11.77 -18.10
N GLY A 4 -14.29 12.49 -17.75
CA GLY A 4 -14.19 13.90 -18.15
C GLY A 4 -14.57 15.00 -17.17
N LYS A 5 -14.87 14.72 -15.89
CA LYS A 5 -14.93 15.78 -14.87
C LYS A 5 -14.28 15.33 -13.57
N ILE A 6 -13.00 15.68 -13.39
CA ILE A 6 -12.38 15.60 -12.07
C ILE A 6 -13.17 16.56 -11.15
N PRO A 7 -13.83 16.06 -10.08
CA PRO A 7 -14.66 16.91 -9.23
C PRO A 7 -13.79 17.95 -8.52
N ALA A 8 -14.31 19.15 -8.23
CA ALA A 8 -13.54 20.18 -7.53
C ALA A 8 -13.29 19.82 -6.05
N GLY A 9 -12.34 20.51 -5.41
CA GLY A 9 -12.06 20.37 -3.98
C GLY A 9 -11.32 19.07 -3.63
N PRO A 10 -11.56 18.46 -2.45
CA PRO A 10 -10.83 17.27 -1.98
C PRO A 10 -10.86 16.09 -2.95
N LEU A 11 -11.95 15.92 -3.69
CA LEU A 11 -12.08 14.88 -4.71
C LEU A 11 -11.13 15.09 -5.89
N LYS A 12 -10.78 16.33 -6.22
CA LYS A 12 -9.76 16.65 -7.22
C LYS A 12 -8.41 16.10 -6.81
N ILE A 13 -8.02 16.42 -5.58
CA ILE A 13 -6.73 16.02 -5.01
C ILE A 13 -6.61 14.50 -4.97
N LEU A 14 -7.68 13.80 -4.56
CA LEU A 14 -7.71 12.35 -4.57
C LEU A 14 -7.58 11.78 -5.98
N ALA A 15 -8.34 12.29 -6.94
CA ALA A 15 -8.31 11.81 -8.32
C ALA A 15 -6.94 12.04 -8.98
N GLU A 16 -6.35 13.23 -8.81
CA GLU A 16 -5.01 13.55 -9.33
C GLU A 16 -3.94 12.69 -8.66
N GLY A 17 -4.01 12.52 -7.33
CA GLY A 17 -3.09 11.69 -6.58
C GLY A 17 -3.13 10.23 -7.03
N VAL A 18 -4.33 9.64 -7.12
CA VAL A 18 -4.51 8.26 -7.60
C VAL A 18 -4.01 8.12 -9.04
N THR A 19 -4.39 9.03 -9.94
CA THR A 19 -3.98 8.99 -11.35
C THR A 19 -2.46 9.06 -11.50
N THR A 20 -1.81 9.95 -10.74
CA THR A 20 -0.35 10.07 -10.75
C THR A 20 0.31 8.81 -10.21
N GLN A 21 -0.22 8.24 -9.13
CA GLN A 21 0.35 7.06 -8.48
C GLN A 21 0.24 5.81 -9.37
N VAL A 22 -0.91 5.60 -10.03
CA VAL A 22 -1.11 4.46 -10.96
C VAL A 22 -0.37 4.63 -12.29
N GLY A 23 -0.09 5.88 -12.70
CA GLY A 23 0.63 6.19 -13.93
C GLY A 23 2.15 6.24 -13.77
N SER A 24 2.68 6.01 -12.58
CA SER A 24 4.12 6.08 -12.32
C SER A 24 4.87 4.95 -13.05
N PRO A 25 6.07 5.20 -13.62
CA PRO A 25 6.87 4.16 -14.28
C PRO A 25 7.24 2.98 -13.38
N ASP A 26 7.28 3.20 -12.06
CA ASP A 26 7.57 2.24 -11.01
C ASP A 26 6.30 1.77 -10.26
N ALA A 27 5.11 2.01 -10.82
CA ALA A 27 3.87 1.52 -10.25
C ALA A 27 3.84 -0.01 -10.26
N ILE A 28 3.69 -0.61 -9.07
CA ILE A 28 3.55 -2.06 -8.90
C ILE A 28 2.09 -2.36 -8.59
N VAL A 29 1.46 -3.17 -9.46
CA VAL A 29 0.10 -3.65 -9.24
C VAL A 29 0.14 -4.85 -8.29
N ALA A 30 -0.28 -4.67 -7.04
CA ALA A 30 -0.37 -5.73 -6.05
C ALA A 30 -1.82 -5.94 -5.59
N MET A 31 -2.36 -7.13 -5.82
CA MET A 31 -3.68 -7.51 -5.31
C MET A 31 -3.52 -8.28 -3.99
N ILE A 32 -3.80 -7.60 -2.88
CA ILE A 32 -3.72 -8.21 -1.55
C ILE A 32 -4.90 -9.19 -1.38
N PRO A 33 -4.65 -10.49 -1.11
CA PRO A 33 -5.71 -11.45 -0.85
C PRO A 33 -6.41 -11.14 0.47
N SER A 34 -7.55 -11.78 0.72
CA SER A 34 -8.19 -11.70 2.03
C SER A 34 -7.28 -12.28 3.11
N LEU A 35 -6.96 -11.47 4.14
CA LEU A 35 -6.17 -11.88 5.30
C LEU A 35 -7.04 -12.25 6.52
N GLY A 36 -8.35 -12.40 6.31
CA GLY A 36 -9.29 -12.76 7.38
C GLY A 36 -9.20 -11.81 8.59
N PRO A 37 -9.13 -12.33 9.82
CA PRO A 37 -9.04 -11.52 11.04
C PRO A 37 -7.84 -10.55 11.08
N LYS A 38 -6.77 -10.85 10.33
CA LYS A 38 -5.53 -10.06 10.33
C LYS A 38 -5.55 -8.89 9.34
N GLY A 39 -6.62 -8.72 8.57
CA GLY A 39 -6.75 -7.59 7.64
C GLY A 39 -6.64 -6.22 8.32
N GLY A 40 -7.17 -6.08 9.55
CA GLY A 40 -7.06 -4.85 10.32
C GLY A 40 -5.61 -4.53 10.74
N GLU A 41 -4.86 -5.55 11.13
CA GLU A 41 -3.45 -5.43 11.52
C GLU A 41 -2.59 -5.01 10.32
N PHE A 42 -2.79 -5.66 9.17
CA PHE A 42 -2.12 -5.31 7.91
C PHE A 42 -2.35 -3.83 7.53
N VAL A 43 -3.61 -3.38 7.54
CA VAL A 43 -3.94 -1.98 7.22
C VAL A 43 -3.32 -1.00 8.22
N GLY A 44 -3.24 -1.39 9.49
CA GLY A 44 -2.57 -0.63 10.55
C GLY A 44 -1.09 -0.42 10.24
N LEU A 45 -0.35 -1.50 9.95
CA LEU A 45 1.07 -1.45 9.59
C LEU A 45 1.32 -0.63 8.33
N TYR A 46 0.46 -0.74 7.32
CA TYR A 46 0.58 0.05 6.08
C TYR A 46 0.41 1.55 6.35
N ARG A 47 -0.57 1.94 7.17
CA ARG A 47 -0.79 3.34 7.59
C ARG A 47 0.34 3.86 8.48
N GLU A 48 0.91 3.01 9.32
CA GLU A 48 2.09 3.35 10.13
C GLU A 48 3.27 3.69 9.23
N ALA A 49 3.58 2.82 8.25
CA ALA A 49 4.64 3.07 7.28
C ALA A 49 4.45 4.39 6.54
N PHE A 50 3.25 4.63 6.00
CA PHE A 50 2.91 5.90 5.34
C PHE A 50 3.12 7.10 6.25
N THR A 51 2.66 7.03 7.50
CA THR A 51 2.77 8.14 8.46
C THR A 51 4.23 8.44 8.76
N ARG A 52 5.04 7.41 9.03
CA ARG A 52 6.46 7.56 9.38
C ARG A 52 7.27 8.10 8.20
N ILE A 53 7.06 7.55 7.01
CA ILE A 53 7.81 7.96 5.81
C ILE A 53 7.31 9.30 5.28
N VAL A 54 6.03 9.39 4.92
CA VAL A 54 5.49 10.51 4.14
C VAL A 54 5.19 11.71 5.02
N LEU A 55 4.62 11.50 6.21
CA LEU A 55 4.19 12.61 7.08
C LEU A 55 5.28 13.07 8.05
N LYS A 56 6.14 12.15 8.51
CA LYS A 56 7.21 12.45 9.49
C LYS A 56 8.62 12.51 8.89
N GLY A 57 8.81 12.08 7.64
CA GLY A 57 10.10 12.13 6.98
C GLY A 57 11.16 11.18 7.55
N GLU A 58 10.73 10.09 8.20
CA GLU A 58 11.67 9.05 8.66
C GLU A 58 12.33 8.33 7.47
N ASP A 59 13.54 7.80 7.70
CA ASP A 59 14.28 7.06 6.68
C ASP A 59 13.49 5.85 6.17
N ILE A 60 13.29 5.80 4.85
CA ILE A 60 12.46 4.79 4.18
C ILE A 60 12.98 3.37 4.47
N ARG A 61 14.30 3.15 4.40
CA ARG A 61 14.88 1.81 4.55
C ARG A 61 14.73 1.30 5.99
N THR A 62 14.89 2.20 6.95
CA THR A 62 14.68 1.92 8.37
C THR A 62 13.23 1.51 8.61
N VAL A 63 12.26 2.31 8.17
CA VAL A 63 10.83 2.03 8.38
C VAL A 63 10.42 0.73 7.69
N ILE A 64 10.84 0.51 6.43
CA ILE A 64 10.54 -0.73 5.69
C ILE A 64 11.20 -1.95 6.36
N GLY A 65 12.44 -1.82 6.85
CA GLY A 65 13.13 -2.88 7.56
C GLY A 65 12.44 -3.30 8.87
N GLU A 66 11.75 -2.37 9.53
CA GLU A 66 10.99 -2.64 10.75
C GLU A 66 9.57 -3.18 10.50
N ILE A 67 8.88 -2.68 9.46
CA ILE A 67 7.48 -3.00 9.18
C ILE A 67 7.34 -4.19 8.23
N GLY A 68 8.21 -4.32 7.23
CA GLY A 68 8.16 -5.38 6.22
C GLY A 68 8.10 -6.79 6.82
N PRO A 69 8.97 -7.17 7.77
CA PRO A 69 8.91 -8.48 8.42
C PRO A 69 7.60 -8.75 9.18
N LYS A 70 6.96 -7.70 9.71
CA LYS A 70 5.65 -7.82 10.39
C LYS A 70 4.53 -8.10 9.39
N ILE A 71 4.57 -7.46 8.22
CA ILE A 71 3.63 -7.73 7.13
C ILE A 71 3.81 -9.16 6.63
N ASP A 72 5.05 -9.60 6.35
CA ASP A 72 5.36 -10.96 5.90
C ASP A 72 4.90 -12.03 6.92
N ALA A 73 5.06 -11.76 8.22
CA ALA A 73 4.56 -12.65 9.27
C ALA A 73 3.04 -12.84 9.23
N ILE A 74 2.26 -11.81 8.86
CA ILE A 74 0.80 -11.92 8.72
C ILE A 74 0.43 -12.89 7.60
N PHE A 75 1.07 -12.79 6.43
CA PHE A 75 0.81 -13.70 5.31
C PHE A 75 1.11 -15.15 5.69
N LYS A 76 2.23 -15.38 6.37
CA LYS A 76 2.63 -16.70 6.88
C LYS A 76 1.65 -17.24 7.93
N GLU A 77 1.22 -16.42 8.87
CA GLU A 77 0.28 -16.81 9.93
C GLU A 77 -1.08 -17.23 9.34
N VAL A 78 -1.57 -16.51 8.35
CA VAL A 78 -2.84 -16.79 7.68
C VAL A 78 -2.72 -17.92 6.64
N GLY A 79 -1.50 -18.23 6.20
CA GLY A 79 -1.25 -19.17 5.10
C GLY A 79 -1.72 -18.63 3.75
N ALA A 80 -1.82 -17.31 3.61
CA ALA A 80 -2.19 -16.66 2.36
C ALA A 80 -0.97 -16.51 1.45
N PRO A 81 -1.13 -16.64 0.11
CA PRO A 81 -0.03 -16.38 -0.81
C PRO A 81 0.35 -14.89 -0.76
N LEU A 82 1.62 -14.59 -1.00
CA LEU A 82 2.05 -13.22 -1.25
C LEU A 82 1.37 -12.68 -2.52
N PRO A 83 1.08 -11.38 -2.60
CA PRO A 83 0.59 -10.76 -3.83
C PRO A 83 1.66 -10.84 -4.93
N LEU A 84 1.24 -10.87 -6.19
CA LEU A 84 2.17 -10.62 -7.30
C LEU A 84 2.72 -9.18 -7.21
N PRO A 85 3.99 -8.92 -7.58
CA PRO A 85 4.97 -9.88 -8.09
C PRO A 85 5.76 -10.62 -7.00
N ASP A 86 5.53 -10.34 -5.72
CA ASP A 86 6.33 -10.88 -4.61
C ASP A 86 6.27 -12.41 -4.50
N SER A 87 5.18 -13.03 -4.96
CA SER A 87 5.07 -14.49 -5.03
C SER A 87 5.92 -15.15 -6.13
N GLU A 88 6.55 -14.36 -7.01
CA GLU A 88 7.44 -14.84 -8.08
C GLU A 88 8.93 -14.61 -7.78
N LEU A 89 9.27 -14.03 -6.62
CA LEU A 89 10.64 -13.80 -6.15
C LEU A 89 11.22 -15.01 -5.41
#